data_AF-A0A3N8CRY6-F1
#
_entry.id   AF-A0A3N8CRY6-F1
#
_cell.length_a   1.000
_cell.length_b   1.000
_cell.length_c   1.000
_cell.angle_alpha   90.00
_cell.angle_beta   90.00
_cell.angle_gamma   90.00
#
_symmetry.space_group_name_H-M   'P 1'
#
loop_
_entity.id
_entity.type
_entity.pdbx_description
1 polymer ?
#
loop_
_entity_poly.entity_id
_entity_poly.type
_entity_poly.pdbx_seq_one_letter_code
_entity_poly.pdbx_strand_id
1 'polypeptide(L)'
;MQITAEPSRGMYSTQEGIRRTMKSIIYHSIIFILLTLCAILAYLWVDRSISLSYANQSLSASNAALNSIENLLGDAWKGMESDTLVKRLQAEAAARPADSILVKEEKNAIWFGDVRFNIENGFLKNIGN
;
A
#
# COMPACT_ATOMS: atom_id res chain seq x y z
N MET A 1 84.09 24.89 22.30
CA MET A 1 83.36 23.78 22.96
C MET A 1 82.03 23.61 22.22
N GLN A 2 81.83 22.48 21.55
CA GLN A 2 80.55 22.04 20.99
C GLN A 2 79.49 21.90 22.13
N ILE A 3 78.18 21.92 21.93
CA ILE A 3 77.34 20.84 21.35
C ILE A 3 75.87 21.36 21.26
N THR A 4 75.28 21.27 20.05
CA THR A 4 73.92 20.79 19.64
C THR A 4 72.66 21.17 20.44
N ALA A 5 71.43 21.24 19.93
CA ALA A 5 70.78 21.04 18.62
C ALA A 5 69.33 21.58 18.80
N GLU A 6 68.73 22.18 17.77
CA GLU A 6 67.28 22.45 17.71
C GLU A 6 66.54 21.18 17.20
N PRO A 7 65.75 20.44 18.01
CA PRO A 7 65.00 19.28 17.53
C PRO A 7 63.51 19.58 17.29
N SER A 8 63.01 20.77 17.64
CA SER A 8 61.57 20.99 17.80
C SER A 8 60.82 21.39 16.52
N ARG A 9 61.50 21.99 15.54
CA ARG A 9 60.83 22.60 14.36
C ARG A 9 60.32 21.56 13.35
N GLY A 10 61.09 20.50 13.09
CA GLY A 10 60.70 19.43 12.16
C GLY A 10 59.61 18.50 12.70
N MET A 11 59.50 18.38 14.02
CA MET A 11 58.51 17.53 14.68
C MET A 11 57.11 18.17 14.66
N TYR A 12 57.04 19.50 14.77
CA TYR A 12 55.79 20.27 14.65
C TYR A 12 55.21 20.27 13.23
N SER A 13 56.03 20.42 12.19
CA SER A 13 55.57 20.37 10.79
C SER A 13 55.05 18.97 10.39
N THR A 14 55.63 17.91 10.95
CA THR A 14 55.23 16.53 10.71
C THR A 14 53.89 16.20 11.39
N GLN A 15 53.69 16.69 12.63
CA GLN A 15 52.42 16.57 13.36
C GLN A 15 51.25 17.31 12.66
N GLU A 16 51.49 18.50 12.12
CA GLU A 16 50.48 19.23 11.35
C GLU A 16 50.09 18.52 10.05
N GLY A 17 51.07 17.96 9.33
CA GLY A 17 50.82 17.19 8.10
C GLY A 17 49.93 15.98 8.36
N ILE A 18 50.25 15.18 9.39
CA ILE A 18 49.47 14.01 9.81
C ILE A 18 48.06 14.41 10.24
N ARG A 19 47.90 15.53 10.96
CA ARG A 19 46.59 16.03 11.37
C ARG A 19 45.72 16.41 10.16
N ARG A 20 46.29 17.03 9.12
CA ARG A 20 45.56 17.41 7.90
C ARG A 20 45.14 16.19 7.07
N THR A 21 46.02 15.20 6.91
CA THR A 21 45.68 13.96 6.18
C THR A 21 44.61 13.16 6.92
N MET A 22 44.70 13.07 8.24
CA MET A 22 43.71 12.37 9.06
C MET A 22 42.33 13.04 8.99
N LYS A 23 42.27 14.38 9.04
CA LYS A 23 41.03 15.13 8.82
C LYS A 23 40.45 14.88 7.42
N SER A 24 41.29 14.89 6.39
CA SER A 24 40.87 14.60 5.01
C SER A 24 40.25 13.21 4.91
N ILE A 25 40.89 12.17 5.47
CA ILE A 25 40.36 10.80 5.48
C ILE A 25 39.00 10.75 6.16
N ILE A 26 38.85 11.40 7.32
CA ILE A 26 37.56 11.45 8.04
C ILE A 26 36.46 12.09 7.19
N TYR A 27 36.73 13.23 6.54
CA TYR A 27 35.74 13.88 5.68
C TYR A 27 35.31 13.00 4.50
N HIS A 28 36.26 12.35 3.82
CA HIS A 28 35.94 11.45 2.70
C HIS A 28 35.13 10.23 3.16
N SER A 29 35.47 9.65 4.31
CA SER A 29 34.69 8.55 4.89
C SER A 29 33.27 8.95 5.23
N ILE A 30 33.07 10.15 5.81
CA ILE A 30 31.72 10.67 6.11
C ILE A 30 30.92 10.86 4.82
N ILE A 31 31.52 11.46 3.79
CA ILE A 31 30.86 11.65 2.50
C ILE A 31 30.48 10.31 1.88
N PHE A 32 31.39 9.33 1.93
CA PHE A 32 31.12 7.99 1.40
C PHE A 32 29.95 7.32 2.13
N ILE A 33 29.91 7.36 3.46
CA ILE A 33 28.80 6.83 4.25
C ILE A 33 27.49 7.56 3.95
N LEU A 34 27.54 8.88 3.78
CA LEU A 34 26.33 9.66 3.47
C LEU A 34 25.78 9.31 2.08
N LEU A 35 26.66 9.11 1.10
CA LEU A 35 26.29 8.69 -0.24
C LEU A 35 25.67 7.29 -0.25
N THR A 36 26.25 6.34 0.47
CA THR A 36 25.70 4.97 0.55
C THR A 36 24.34 4.98 1.26
N LEU A 37 24.20 5.74 2.34
CA LEU A 37 22.91 5.88 3.04
C LEU A 37 21.86 6.53 2.13
N CYS A 38 22.23 7.56 1.37
CA CYS A 38 21.34 8.20 0.41
C CYS A 38 20.89 7.22 -0.68
N ALA A 39 21.79 6.41 -1.22
CA ALA A 39 21.47 5.38 -2.19
C ALA A 39 20.50 4.32 -1.62
N ILE A 40 20.71 3.87 -0.38
CA ILE A 40 19.82 2.91 0.29
C ILE A 40 18.42 3.51 0.48
N LEU A 41 18.32 4.75 0.95
CA LEU A 41 17.03 5.42 1.13
C LEU A 41 16.30 5.62 -0.19
N ALA A 42 17.02 6.01 -1.26
CA ALA A 42 16.45 6.12 -2.59
C ALA A 42 15.91 4.76 -3.09
N TYR A 43 16.66 3.68 -2.90
CA TYR A 43 16.24 2.33 -3.27
C TYR A 43 14.97 1.91 -2.51
N LEU A 44 14.94 2.09 -1.18
CA LEU A 44 13.77 1.76 -0.35
C LEU A 44 12.54 2.59 -0.74
N TRP A 45 12.75 3.85 -1.12
CA TRP A 45 11.66 4.73 -1.55
C TRP A 45 11.06 4.29 -2.89
N VAL A 46 11.90 3.90 -3.85
CA VAL A 46 11.46 3.36 -5.14
C VAL A 46 10.73 2.03 -4.95
N ASP A 47 11.32 1.09 -4.22
CA ASP A 47 10.74 -0.24 -3.98
C ASP A 47 9.37 -0.14 -3.29
N ARG A 48 9.26 0.71 -2.26
CA ARG A 48 8.00 0.95 -1.56
C ARG A 48 6.96 1.63 -2.46
N SER A 49 7.38 2.55 -3.32
CA SER A 49 6.48 3.23 -4.27
C SER A 49 5.93 2.28 -5.31
N ILE A 50 6.78 1.38 -5.83
CA ILE A 50 6.39 0.34 -6.77
C ILE A 50 5.42 -0.64 -6.10
N SER A 51 5.75 -1.15 -4.92
CA SER A 51 4.88 -2.06 -4.16
C SER A 51 3.52 -1.44 -3.86
N LEU A 52 3.49 -0.17 -3.44
CA LEU A 52 2.25 0.57 -3.21
C LEU A 52 1.44 0.74 -4.50
N SER A 53 2.12 1.04 -5.61
CA SER A 53 1.47 1.21 -6.91
C SER A 53 0.82 -0.10 -7.39
N TYR A 54 1.52 -1.23 -7.28
CA TYR A 54 0.96 -2.53 -7.63
C TYR A 54 -0.22 -2.91 -6.72
N ALA A 55 -0.13 -2.68 -5.41
CA ALA A 55 -1.24 -2.92 -4.49
C ALA A 55 -2.47 -2.07 -4.86
N ASN A 56 -2.28 -0.79 -5.17
CA ASN A 56 -3.35 0.10 -5.59
C ASN A 56 -3.94 -0.30 -6.95
N GLN A 57 -3.11 -0.70 -7.91
CA GLN A 57 -3.56 -1.21 -9.20
C GLN A 57 -4.35 -2.51 -9.06
N SER A 58 -3.90 -3.45 -8.22
CA SER A 58 -4.62 -4.69 -7.94
C SER A 58 -5.96 -4.41 -7.27
N LEU A 59 -6.01 -3.51 -6.28
CA LEU A 59 -7.24 -3.15 -5.59
C LEU A 59 -8.23 -2.45 -6.53
N SER A 60 -7.75 -1.50 -7.34
CA SER A 60 -8.59 -0.79 -8.31
C SER A 60 -9.11 -1.72 -9.41
N ALA A 61 -8.29 -2.63 -9.92
CA ALA A 61 -8.73 -3.64 -10.90
C ALA A 61 -9.77 -4.60 -10.30
N SER A 62 -9.56 -5.06 -9.06
CA SER A 62 -10.52 -5.91 -8.34
C SER A 62 -11.85 -5.19 -8.13
N ASN A 63 -11.81 -3.94 -7.68
CA ASN A 63 -13.03 -3.14 -7.48
C ASN A 63 -13.74 -2.85 -8.80
N ALA A 64 -13.00 -2.56 -9.88
CA ALA A 64 -13.59 -2.36 -11.20
C ALA A 64 -14.28 -3.62 -11.72
N ALA A 65 -13.68 -4.80 -11.50
CA ALA A 65 -14.28 -6.08 -11.85
C ALA A 65 -15.55 -6.36 -11.05
N LEU A 66 -15.52 -6.16 -9.72
CA LEU A 66 -16.69 -6.32 -8.85
C LEU A 66 -17.81 -5.36 -9.27
N ASN A 67 -17.52 -4.08 -9.46
CA ASN A 67 -18.50 -3.10 -9.93
C ASN A 67 -19.09 -3.48 -11.30
N SER A 68 -18.28 -4.02 -12.20
CA SER A 68 -18.78 -4.50 -13.49
C SER A 68 -19.73 -5.69 -13.34
N ILE A 69 -19.47 -6.60 -12.40
CA ILE A 69 -20.35 -7.74 -12.11
C ILE A 69 -21.63 -7.26 -11.43
N GLU A 70 -21.54 -6.35 -10.45
CA GLU A 70 -22.69 -5.76 -9.78
C GLU A 70 -23.60 -5.03 -10.77
N ASN A 71 -23.04 -4.25 -11.69
CA ASN A 71 -23.79 -3.58 -12.75
C ASN A 71 -24.45 -4.58 -13.70
N LEU A 72 -23.71 -5.61 -14.14
CA LEU A 72 -24.25 -6.64 -15.04
C LEU A 72 -25.40 -7.41 -14.38
N LEU A 73 -25.26 -7.77 -13.11
CA LEU A 73 -26.30 -8.46 -12.35
C LEU A 73 -27.48 -7.52 -12.06
N GLY A 74 -27.20 -6.26 -11.74
CA GLY A 74 -28.20 -5.23 -11.50
C GLY A 74 -29.05 -4.97 -12.74
N ASP A 75 -28.44 -4.91 -13.92
CA ASP A 75 -29.14 -4.80 -15.20
C ASP A 75 -29.94 -6.06 -15.53
N ALA A 76 -29.38 -7.25 -15.28
CA ALA A 76 -30.06 -8.51 -15.54
C ALA A 76 -31.29 -8.74 -14.64
N TRP A 77 -31.25 -8.24 -13.40
CA TRP A 77 -32.31 -8.42 -12.40
C TRP A 77 -33.14 -7.16 -12.18
N LYS A 78 -32.92 -6.11 -12.98
CA LYS A 78 -33.62 -4.84 -12.88
C LYS A 78 -35.13 -5.06 -12.98
N GLY A 79 -35.88 -4.50 -12.04
CA GLY A 79 -37.33 -4.65 -11.99
C GLY A 79 -37.81 -5.98 -11.40
N MET A 80 -36.92 -6.80 -10.81
CA MET A 80 -37.31 -7.97 -10.03
C MET A 80 -38.02 -7.54 -8.74
N GLU A 81 -39.12 -8.19 -8.39
CA GLU A 81 -39.85 -7.95 -7.15
C GLU A 81 -39.03 -8.37 -5.92
N SER A 82 -39.09 -7.55 -4.87
CA SER A 82 -38.36 -7.75 -3.60
C SER A 82 -38.57 -9.15 -3.01
N ASP A 83 -39.81 -9.64 -2.93
CA ASP A 83 -40.13 -10.95 -2.37
C ASP A 83 -39.50 -12.11 -3.16
N THR A 84 -39.45 -11.96 -4.49
CA THR A 84 -38.83 -12.95 -5.38
C THR A 84 -37.31 -12.93 -5.22
N LEU A 85 -36.73 -11.74 -5.09
CA LEU A 85 -35.30 -11.55 -4.87
C LEU A 85 -34.86 -12.17 -3.53
N VAL A 86 -35.58 -11.91 -2.43
CA VAL A 86 -35.32 -12.49 -1.11
C VAL A 86 -35.33 -14.01 -1.16
N LYS A 87 -36.38 -14.61 -1.74
CA LYS A 87 -36.48 -16.08 -1.86
C LYS A 87 -35.30 -16.67 -2.62
N ARG A 88 -34.87 -16.01 -3.69
CA ARG A 88 -33.73 -16.45 -4.51
C ARG A 88 -32.42 -16.37 -3.74
N LEU A 89 -32.19 -15.28 -3.02
CA LEU A 89 -31.01 -15.08 -2.18
C LEU A 89 -30.96 -16.08 -1.02
N GLN A 90 -32.09 -16.33 -0.36
CA GLN A 90 -32.19 -17.34 0.70
C GLN A 90 -31.92 -18.75 0.19
N ALA A 91 -32.41 -19.10 -1.00
CA ALA A 91 -32.14 -20.38 -1.63
C ALA A 91 -30.65 -20.57 -1.95
N GLU A 92 -29.96 -19.53 -2.44
CA GLU A 92 -28.52 -19.59 -2.71
C GLU A 92 -27.70 -19.69 -1.41
N ALA A 93 -28.07 -18.93 -0.37
CA ALA A 93 -27.43 -19.03 0.94
C ALA A 93 -27.60 -20.43 1.55
N ALA A 94 -28.78 -21.04 1.40
CA ALA A 94 -29.03 -22.41 1.84
C ALA A 94 -28.27 -23.46 1.01
N ALA A 95 -28.03 -23.21 -0.28
CA ALA A 95 -27.25 -24.09 -1.15
C ALA A 95 -25.74 -24.03 -0.85
N ARG A 96 -25.26 -22.93 -0.25
CA ARG A 96 -23.85 -22.71 0.12
C ARG A 96 -23.67 -22.46 1.62
N PRO A 97 -23.98 -23.45 2.47
CA PRO A 97 -23.92 -23.27 3.92
C PRO A 97 -22.50 -23.04 4.45
N ALA A 98 -21.46 -23.43 3.69
CA ALA A 98 -20.07 -23.22 4.06
C ALA A 98 -19.67 -21.73 4.15
N ASP A 99 -20.31 -20.87 3.36
CA ASP A 99 -19.95 -19.46 3.24
C ASP A 99 -20.65 -18.59 4.32
N SER A 100 -21.52 -19.18 5.15
CA SER A 100 -22.25 -18.51 6.24
C SER A 100 -22.92 -17.19 5.80
N ILE A 101 -23.44 -17.16 4.58
CA ILE A 101 -23.99 -15.95 3.98
C ILE A 101 -25.32 -15.61 4.64
N LEU A 102 -25.38 -14.43 5.28
CA LEU A 102 -26.59 -13.92 5.91
C LEU A 102 -27.39 -13.08 4.90
N VAL A 103 -28.69 -13.37 4.77
CA VAL A 103 -29.64 -12.49 4.06
C VAL A 103 -30.31 -11.60 5.10
N LYS A 104 -30.17 -10.28 4.96
CA LYS A 104 -30.79 -9.30 5.87
C LYS A 104 -31.62 -8.31 5.10
N GLU A 105 -32.89 -8.19 5.47
CA GLU A 105 -33.82 -7.23 4.88
C GLU A 105 -33.82 -5.93 5.69
N GLU A 106 -33.74 -4.80 4.98
CA GLU A 106 -33.88 -3.44 5.50
C GLU A 106 -34.93 -2.68 4.67
N LYS A 107 -35.45 -1.56 5.19
CA LYS A 107 -36.61 -0.86 4.61
C LYS A 107 -36.52 -0.59 3.10
N ASN A 108 -35.33 -0.25 2.60
CA ASN A 108 -35.08 0.08 1.18
C ASN A 108 -33.91 -0.73 0.58
N ALA A 109 -33.46 -1.78 1.27
CA ALA A 109 -32.32 -2.56 0.79
C ALA A 109 -32.37 -4.00 1.31
N ILE A 110 -31.87 -4.93 0.50
CA ILE A 110 -31.62 -6.31 0.91
C ILE A 110 -30.12 -6.53 0.89
N TRP A 111 -29.58 -7.13 1.95
CA TRP A 111 -28.17 -7.48 2.08
C TRP A 111 -28.00 -8.98 1.90
N PHE A 112 -27.00 -9.36 1.11
CA PHE A 112 -26.53 -10.73 0.94
C PHE A 112 -25.04 -10.76 1.27
N GLY A 113 -24.71 -11.14 2.51
CA GLY A 113 -23.36 -10.92 3.05
C GLY A 113 -23.02 -9.42 3.02
N ASP A 114 -21.94 -9.05 2.32
CA ASP A 114 -21.50 -7.66 2.15
C ASP A 114 -22.09 -6.96 0.90
N VAL A 115 -22.87 -7.68 0.08
CA VAL A 115 -23.45 -7.11 -1.14
C VAL A 115 -24.81 -6.50 -0.85
N ARG A 116 -24.98 -5.23 -1.24
CA ARG A 116 -26.23 -4.47 -1.08
C ARG A 116 -27.08 -4.49 -2.35
N PHE A 117 -28.36 -4.79 -2.20
CA PHE A 117 -29.36 -4.71 -3.25
C PHE A 117 -30.31 -3.56 -2.90
N ASN A 118 -30.39 -2.53 -3.75
CA ASN A 118 -31.21 -1.36 -3.48
C ASN A 118 -32.61 -1.54 -4.08
N ILE A 119 -33.62 -1.38 -3.24
CA ILE A 119 -35.02 -1.59 -3.59
C ILE A 119 -35.72 -0.24 -3.67
N GLU A 120 -36.43 -0.01 -4.77
CA GLU A 120 -37.23 1.19 -5.01
C GLU A 120 -38.63 0.77 -5.48
N ASN A 121 -39.67 1.26 -4.81
CA ASN A 121 -41.07 0.92 -5.10
C ASN A 121 -41.37 -0.60 -5.08
N GLY A 122 -40.65 -1.37 -4.27
CA GLY A 122 -40.80 -2.83 -4.18
C GLY A 122 -40.04 -3.62 -5.25
N PHE A 123 -39.27 -2.95 -6.11
CA PHE A 123 -38.50 -3.56 -7.18
C PHE A 123 -36.99 -3.29 -7.05
N LEU A 124 -36.17 -4.20 -7.56
CA LEU A 124 -34.73 -4.01 -7.63
C LEU A 124 -34.37 -2.88 -8.60
N LYS A 125 -33.68 -1.86 -8.07
CA LYS A 125 -33.17 -0.72 -8.84
C LYS A 125 -31.75 -0.96 -9.34
N ASN A 126 -30.84 -1.27 -8.42
CA ASN A 126 -29.42 -1.52 -8.66
C ASN A 126 -28.81 -2.36 -7.53
N ILE A 127 -27.62 -2.89 -7.80
CA ILE A 127 -26.81 -3.66 -6.85
C ILE A 127 -25.52 -2.89 -6.62
N GLY A 128 -24.98 -2.95 -5.41
CA GLY A 128 -23.79 -2.21 -5.01
C GLY A 128 -24.12 -0.82 -4.44
N ASN A 129 -23.08 0.00 -4.33
CA ASN A 129 -23.14 1.33 -3.73
C ASN A 129 -23.23 2.45 -4.78
#